data_AF-A0A524L0R8-F1
#
_entry.id   AF-A0A524L0R8-F1
#
_cell.length_a   1.000
_cell.length_b   1.000
_cell.length_c   1.000
_cell.angle_alpha   90.00
_cell.angle_beta   90.00
_cell.angle_gamma   90.00
#
_symmetry.space_group_name_H-M   'P 1'
#
loop_
_entity.id
_entity.type
_entity.pdbx_description
1 polymer ?
#
loop_
_entity_poly.entity_id
_entity_poly.type
_entity_poly.pdbx_seq_one_letter_code
_entity_poly.pdbx_strand_id
1 'polypeptide(L)'
;MLNDNSRFETFLKSLDAIWIIGTNGIIFQSQRRGIAPLLCYIEQTSLPKEVVIFDKVTGNAAALLMKKACCREVYSAIGSELAAETLKGFGIISHFTQTVPYIINREGSGMCPFETMSLGQSPDEFYELVKTNPFFSDIFPVSKS
;
A
#
# COMPACT_ATOMS: atom_id res chain seq x y z
N MET A 1 -4.01 25.03 -7.15
CA MET A 1 -3.66 23.67 -6.71
C MET A 1 -4.81 23.14 -5.88
N LEU A 2 -5.36 21.97 -6.22
CA LEU A 2 -6.29 21.27 -5.32
C LEU A 2 -5.50 20.80 -4.09
N ASN A 3 -6.05 20.98 -2.89
CA ASN A 3 -5.47 20.37 -1.68
C ASN A 3 -5.64 18.84 -1.72
N ASP A 4 -4.85 18.10 -0.94
CA ASP A 4 -4.82 16.64 -1.03
C ASP A 4 -6.17 16.00 -0.67
N ASN A 5 -6.97 16.61 0.21
CA ASN A 5 -8.35 16.16 0.50
C ASN A 5 -9.24 16.16 -0.76
N SER A 6 -9.24 17.24 -1.55
CA SER A 6 -10.05 17.29 -2.78
C SER A 6 -9.56 16.28 -3.83
N ARG A 7 -8.25 16.02 -3.88
CA ARG A 7 -7.68 15.00 -4.77
C ARG A 7 -8.04 13.61 -4.28
N PHE A 8 -8.08 13.39 -2.96
CA PHE A 8 -8.48 12.13 -2.36
C PHE A 8 -9.95 11.80 -2.67
N GLU A 9 -10.86 12.79 -2.59
CA GLU A 9 -12.26 12.63 -3.02
C GLU A 9 -12.39 12.26 -4.51
N THR A 10 -11.48 12.77 -5.35
CA THR A 10 -11.44 12.43 -6.78
C THR A 10 -10.95 10.99 -6.98
N PHE A 11 -9.93 10.60 -6.23
CA PHE A 11 -9.40 9.24 -6.20
C PHE A 11 -10.46 8.22 -5.74
N LEU A 12 -11.24 8.52 -4.70
CA LEU A 12 -12.28 7.60 -4.22
C LEU A 12 -13.35 7.30 -5.28
N LYS A 13 -13.61 8.26 -6.18
CA LYS A 13 -14.55 8.11 -7.30
C LYS A 13 -13.95 7.43 -8.53
N SER A 14 -12.64 7.21 -8.57
CA SER A 14 -11.96 6.57 -9.69
C SER A 14 -12.05 5.04 -9.60
N LEU A 15 -11.69 4.34 -10.67
CA LEU A 15 -11.54 2.88 -10.68
C LEU A 15 -10.22 2.42 -10.07
N ASP A 16 -9.27 3.33 -9.83
CA ASP A 16 -7.95 3.00 -9.33
C ASP A 16 -8.03 2.55 -7.87
N ALA A 17 -7.18 1.60 -7.52
CA ALA A 17 -7.00 1.12 -6.16
C ALA A 17 -5.95 1.94 -5.40
N ILE A 18 -4.97 2.51 -6.12
CA ILE A 18 -3.92 3.35 -5.54
C ILE A 18 -3.55 4.50 -6.48
N TRP A 19 -3.26 5.67 -5.93
CA TRP A 19 -2.48 6.73 -6.56
C TRP A 19 -1.22 7.01 -5.72
N ILE A 20 -0.08 7.14 -6.38
CA ILE A 20 1.19 7.53 -5.75
C ILE A 20 1.61 8.86 -6.35
N ILE A 21 1.86 9.81 -5.47
CA ILE A 21 1.97 11.22 -5.79
C ILE A 21 3.35 11.71 -5.38
N GLY A 22 4.13 12.14 -6.37
CA GLY A 22 5.40 12.84 -6.17
C GLY A 22 5.22 14.35 -6.13
N THR A 23 6.33 15.08 -6.13
CA THR A 23 6.36 16.55 -6.05
C THR A 23 5.53 17.26 -7.13
N ASN A 24 5.51 16.70 -8.34
CA ASN A 24 4.89 17.33 -9.52
C ASN A 24 3.54 16.71 -9.92
N GLY A 25 2.95 15.85 -9.07
CA GLY A 25 1.65 15.21 -9.33
C GLY A 25 1.67 13.69 -9.20
N ILE A 26 0.66 13.04 -9.80
CA ILE A 26 0.53 11.57 -9.81
C ILE A 26 1.65 11.01 -10.69
N ILE A 27 2.48 10.14 -10.12
CA ILE A 27 3.58 9.46 -10.82
C ILE A 27 3.29 7.98 -11.07
N PHE A 28 2.34 7.41 -10.33
CA PHE A 28 1.89 6.04 -10.52
C PHE A 28 0.42 5.90 -10.10
N GLN A 29 -0.34 5.08 -10.81
CA GLN A 29 -1.69 4.69 -10.47
C GLN A 29 -1.95 3.27 -10.94
N SER A 30 -2.84 2.55 -10.27
CA SER A 30 -3.15 1.17 -10.65
C SER A 30 -4.55 0.77 -10.23
N GLN A 31 -5.19 -0.07 -11.04
CA GLN A 31 -6.44 -0.78 -10.72
C GLN A 31 -6.18 -2.21 -10.20
N ARG A 32 -4.90 -2.63 -10.12
CA ARG A 32 -4.55 -3.93 -9.53
C ARG A 32 -4.99 -3.94 -8.07
N ARG A 33 -5.32 -5.13 -7.56
CA ARG A 33 -5.92 -5.28 -6.23
C ARG A 33 -4.92 -5.78 -5.19
N GLY A 34 -5.25 -5.59 -3.92
CA GLY A 34 -4.41 -6.01 -2.80
C GLY A 34 -3.11 -5.23 -2.77
N ILE A 35 -2.02 -5.89 -2.38
CA ILE A 35 -0.70 -5.25 -2.29
C ILE A 35 0.05 -5.14 -3.63
N ALA A 36 -0.48 -5.75 -4.71
CA ALA A 36 0.18 -5.78 -6.02
C ALA A 36 0.58 -4.40 -6.57
N PRO A 37 -0.26 -3.34 -6.48
CA PRO A 37 0.14 -2.01 -6.95
C PRO A 37 1.42 -1.47 -6.29
N LEU A 38 1.58 -1.68 -4.98
CA LEU A 38 2.75 -1.22 -4.24
C LEU A 38 4.00 -1.98 -4.69
N LEU A 39 3.89 -3.30 -4.92
CA LEU A 39 5.01 -4.10 -5.42
C LEU A 39 5.44 -3.64 -6.82
N CYS A 40 4.49 -3.43 -7.73
CA CYS A 40 4.79 -2.90 -9.06
C CYS A 40 5.47 -1.53 -9.01
N TYR A 41 5.14 -0.70 -8.02
CA TYR A 41 5.77 0.59 -7.83
C TYR A 41 7.19 0.48 -7.25
N ILE A 42 7.38 -0.36 -6.22
CA ILE A 42 8.67 -0.57 -5.57
C ILE A 42 9.73 -1.11 -6.54
N GLU A 43 9.32 -1.96 -7.50
CA GLU A 43 10.21 -2.53 -8.51
C GLU A 43 10.63 -1.54 -9.62
N GLN A 44 10.19 -0.27 -9.57
CA GLN A 44 10.65 0.74 -10.52
C GLN A 44 12.08 1.20 -10.18
N THR A 45 12.94 1.31 -11.20
CA THR A 45 14.38 1.57 -11.06
C THR A 45 14.77 2.91 -10.44
N SER A 46 13.81 3.83 -10.23
CA SER A 46 14.06 5.13 -9.60
C SER A 46 12.91 5.56 -8.71
N LEU A 47 12.89 5.04 -7.48
CA LEU A 47 12.00 5.57 -6.45
C LEU A 47 12.39 7.02 -6.13
N PRO A 48 11.41 7.94 -6.03
CA PRO A 48 11.65 9.31 -5.61
C PRO A 48 12.01 9.38 -4.12
N LYS A 49 12.42 10.57 -3.63
CA LYS A 49 12.78 10.76 -2.22
C LYS A 49 11.61 10.48 -1.27
N GLU A 50 10.44 11.07 -1.52
CA GLU A 50 9.21 10.86 -0.71
C GLU A 50 7.93 11.01 -1.55
N VAL A 51 6.88 10.28 -1.19
CA VAL A 51 5.57 10.31 -1.87
C VAL A 51 4.40 10.41 -0.90
N VAL A 52 3.27 10.92 -1.40
CA VAL A 52 1.95 10.71 -0.79
C VAL A 52 1.27 9.56 -1.49
N ILE A 53 0.59 8.71 -0.73
CA ILE A 53 -0.15 7.57 -1.26
C ILE A 53 -1.64 7.74 -0.95
N PHE A 54 -2.48 7.64 -1.97
CA PHE A 54 -3.91 7.42 -1.78
C PHE A 54 -4.21 5.97 -2.06
N ASP A 55 -4.84 5.29 -1.12
CA ASP A 55 -5.18 3.88 -1.20
C ASP A 55 -6.61 3.67 -0.69
N LYS A 56 -7.39 2.80 -1.33
CA LYS A 56 -8.78 2.59 -0.89
C LYS A 56 -8.86 1.83 0.43
N VAL A 57 -7.96 0.87 0.64
CA VAL A 57 -7.96 0.01 1.83
C VAL A 57 -6.52 -0.27 2.27
N THR A 58 -6.09 0.35 3.36
CA THR A 58 -4.73 0.21 3.89
C THR A 58 -4.67 -0.74 5.08
N GLY A 59 -4.16 -1.93 4.84
CA GLY A 59 -3.83 -2.92 5.87
C GLY A 59 -2.36 -2.88 6.29
N ASN A 60 -1.99 -3.66 7.31
CA ASN A 60 -0.63 -3.75 7.82
C ASN A 60 0.37 -4.19 6.73
N ALA A 61 -0.05 -5.11 5.86
CA ALA A 61 0.74 -5.52 4.69
C ALA A 61 1.08 -4.35 3.77
N ALA A 62 0.10 -3.48 3.52
CA ALA A 62 0.31 -2.28 2.72
C ALA A 62 1.22 -1.29 3.47
N ALA A 63 1.04 -1.09 4.78
CA ALA A 63 1.87 -0.22 5.59
C ALA A 63 3.36 -0.57 5.54
N LEU A 64 3.71 -1.86 5.63
CA LEU A 64 5.09 -2.34 5.48
C LEU A 64 5.67 -1.97 4.10
N LEU A 65 4.90 -2.17 3.04
CA LEU A 65 5.34 -1.82 1.67
C LEU A 65 5.40 -0.31 1.45
N MET A 66 4.53 0.47 2.07
CA MET A 66 4.56 1.94 1.99
C MET A 66 5.87 2.51 2.55
N LYS A 67 6.45 1.89 3.57
CA LYS A 67 7.80 2.25 4.04
C LYS A 67 8.86 2.06 2.96
N LYS A 68 8.82 0.93 2.24
CA LYS A 68 9.73 0.66 1.11
C LYS A 68 9.48 1.57 -0.09
N ALA A 69 8.24 2.00 -0.27
CA ALA A 69 7.82 2.93 -1.32
C ALA A 69 8.16 4.41 -1.01
N CYS A 70 8.94 4.70 0.05
CA CYS A 70 9.26 6.06 0.49
C CYS A 70 8.01 6.92 0.76
N CYS A 71 6.93 6.29 1.27
CA CYS A 71 5.72 7.01 1.66
C CYS A 71 5.99 7.88 2.89
N ARG A 72 5.61 9.16 2.83
CA ARG A 72 5.58 10.05 4.01
C ARG A 72 4.19 10.19 4.61
N GLU A 73 3.16 10.03 3.78
CA GLU A 73 1.78 10.31 4.15
C GLU A 73 0.82 9.46 3.30
N VAL A 74 -0.17 8.85 3.95
CA VAL A 74 -1.18 8.01 3.31
C VAL A 74 -2.60 8.48 3.63
N TYR A 75 -3.45 8.49 2.62
CA TYR A 75 -4.90 8.70 2.76
C TYR A 75 -5.63 7.42 2.37
N SER A 76 -6.58 7.01 3.22
CA SER A 76 -7.40 5.84 2.96
C SER A 76 -8.83 5.95 3.48
N ALA A 77 -9.76 5.33 2.75
CA ALA A 77 -11.14 5.23 3.20
C ALA A 77 -11.24 4.28 4.39
N ILE A 78 -10.51 3.16 4.34
CA ILE A 78 -10.47 2.16 5.40
C ILE A 78 -9.02 1.85 5.72
N GLY A 79 -8.62 2.02 6.98
CA GLY A 79 -7.32 1.56 7.49
C GLY A 79 -7.48 0.58 8.65
N SER A 80 -6.57 -0.39 8.80
CA SER A 80 -6.58 -1.23 10.00
C SER A 80 -5.88 -0.57 11.20
N GLU A 81 -6.23 -0.97 12.43
CA GLU A 81 -5.51 -0.59 13.66
C GLU A 81 -4.05 -1.01 13.57
N LEU A 82 -3.79 -2.24 13.08
CA LEU A 82 -2.45 -2.75 12.81
C LEU A 82 -1.67 -1.85 11.83
N ALA A 83 -2.33 -1.39 10.75
CA ALA A 83 -1.70 -0.46 9.82
C ALA A 83 -1.39 0.88 10.50
N ALA A 84 -2.31 1.42 11.31
CA ALA A 84 -2.12 2.69 11.99
C ALA A 84 -0.91 2.64 12.94
N GLU A 85 -0.76 1.56 13.71
CA GLU A 85 0.39 1.35 14.60
C GLU A 85 1.70 1.26 13.82
N THR A 86 1.73 0.44 12.77
CA THR A 86 2.91 0.26 11.92
C THR A 86 3.34 1.56 11.23
N LEU A 87 2.40 2.29 10.62
CA LEU A 87 2.68 3.57 9.97
C LEU A 87 3.20 4.61 10.96
N LYS A 88 2.58 4.70 12.14
CA LYS A 88 3.04 5.57 13.23
C LYS A 88 4.47 5.22 13.66
N GLY A 89 4.79 3.94 13.80
CA GLY A 89 6.14 3.45 14.11
C GLY A 89 7.18 3.86 13.06
N PHE A 90 6.77 4.03 11.81
CA PHE A 90 7.63 4.48 10.72
C PHE A 90 7.69 6.00 10.52
N GLY A 91 6.90 6.77 11.28
CA GLY A 91 6.74 8.21 11.10
C GLY A 91 5.93 8.58 9.85
N ILE A 92 5.11 7.67 9.33
CA ILE A 92 4.24 7.91 8.17
C ILE A 92 2.90 8.42 8.68
N ILE A 93 2.48 9.59 8.22
CA ILE A 93 1.20 10.19 8.61
C ILE A 93 0.06 9.42 7.94
N SER A 94 -0.95 9.01 8.70
CA SER A 94 -2.11 8.30 8.17
C SER A 94 -3.41 9.10 8.35
N HIS A 95 -4.17 9.20 7.27
CA HIS A 95 -5.49 9.81 7.23
C HIS A 95 -6.51 8.74 6.85
N PHE A 96 -7.12 8.12 7.86
CA PHE A 96 -8.14 7.10 7.67
C PHE A 96 -9.52 7.68 7.91
N THR A 97 -10.44 7.49 6.96
CA THR A 97 -11.85 7.88 7.15
C THR A 97 -12.52 6.95 8.17
N GLN A 98 -12.24 5.66 8.06
CA GLN A 98 -12.67 4.64 9.00
C GLN A 98 -11.48 3.77 9.41
N THR A 99 -11.41 3.45 10.70
CA THR A 99 -10.46 2.48 11.24
C THR A 99 -11.20 1.19 11.64
N VAL A 100 -10.61 0.05 11.31
CA VAL A 100 -11.12 -1.30 11.64
C VAL A 100 -10.03 -2.11 12.33
N PRO A 101 -10.35 -3.15 13.13
CA PRO A 101 -9.30 -3.94 13.79
C PRO A 101 -8.30 -4.57 12.83
N TYR A 102 -8.78 -5.13 11.72
CA TYR A 102 -7.97 -5.73 10.66
C TYR A 102 -8.72 -5.75 9.33
N ILE A 103 -7.98 -5.86 8.22
CA ILE A 103 -8.57 -5.98 6.89
C ILE A 103 -9.09 -7.41 6.68
N ILE A 104 -10.37 -7.52 6.35
CA ILE A 104 -11.05 -8.80 6.06
C ILE A 104 -10.75 -9.21 4.62
N ASN A 105 -10.68 -10.52 4.37
CA ASN A 105 -10.56 -11.08 3.03
C ASN A 105 -11.83 -10.79 2.19
N ARG A 106 -11.75 -11.01 0.88
CA ARG A 106 -12.88 -10.73 -0.04
C ARG A 106 -14.09 -11.62 0.17
N GLU A 107 -13.89 -12.81 0.75
CA GLU A 107 -14.95 -13.77 1.04
C GLU A 107 -15.71 -13.40 2.32
N GLY A 108 -15.21 -12.43 3.09
CA GLY A 108 -15.79 -12.08 4.40
C GLY A 108 -15.58 -13.13 5.48
N SER A 109 -14.74 -14.15 5.22
CA SER A 109 -14.60 -15.35 6.05
C SER A 109 -13.53 -15.23 7.14
N GLY A 110 -12.70 -14.19 7.10
CA GLY A 110 -11.63 -13.97 8.07
C GLY A 110 -10.64 -12.90 7.64
N MET A 111 -9.51 -12.81 8.34
CA MET A 111 -8.45 -11.85 8.05
C MET A 111 -7.88 -12.07 6.64
N CYS A 112 -7.56 -10.98 5.95
CA CYS A 112 -6.87 -11.01 4.66
C CYS A 112 -5.55 -11.79 4.79
N PRO A 113 -5.23 -12.74 3.87
CA PRO A 113 -4.02 -13.55 3.97
C PRO A 113 -2.74 -12.72 4.07
N PHE A 114 -2.66 -11.59 3.36
CA PHE A 114 -1.50 -10.71 3.41
C PHE A 114 -1.42 -9.93 4.72
N GLU A 115 -2.57 -9.54 5.30
CA GLU A 115 -2.62 -8.93 6.62
C GLU A 115 -2.05 -9.89 7.67
N THR A 116 -2.50 -11.14 7.68
CA THR A 116 -1.98 -12.20 8.56
C THR A 116 -0.49 -12.43 8.34
N MET A 117 -0.05 -12.54 7.08
CA MET A 117 1.36 -12.78 6.73
C MET A 117 2.28 -11.63 7.15
N SER A 118 1.75 -10.41 7.25
CA SER A 118 2.52 -9.22 7.64
C SER A 118 2.76 -9.08 9.15
N LEU A 119 2.07 -9.87 9.97
CA LEU A 119 2.17 -9.76 11.43
C LEU A 119 3.59 -10.10 11.91
N GLY A 120 4.17 -9.20 12.71
CA GLY A 120 5.50 -9.37 13.29
C GLY A 120 6.66 -9.25 12.30
N GLN A 121 6.40 -8.90 11.04
CA GLN A 121 7.43 -8.74 10.01
C GLN A 121 7.96 -7.31 9.96
N SER A 122 9.26 -7.16 9.70
CA SER A 122 9.82 -5.89 9.21
C SER A 122 9.43 -5.64 7.74
N PRO A 123 9.57 -4.39 7.23
CA PRO A 123 9.35 -4.10 5.82
C PRO A 123 10.17 -4.97 4.87
N ASP A 124 11.43 -5.23 5.19
CA ASP A 124 12.34 -6.01 4.34
C ASP A 124 11.98 -7.50 4.35
N GLU A 125 11.71 -8.08 5.53
CA GLU A 125 11.29 -9.49 5.64
C GLU A 125 9.98 -9.72 4.90
N PHE A 126 8.98 -8.85 5.10
CA PHE A 126 7.70 -8.98 4.41
C PHE A 126 7.85 -8.86 2.89
N TYR A 127 8.73 -7.98 2.42
CA TYR A 127 9.00 -7.82 1.00
C TYR A 127 9.58 -9.09 0.37
N GLU A 128 10.55 -9.72 1.02
CA GLU A 128 11.15 -10.98 0.52
C GLU A 128 10.16 -12.15 0.57
N LEU A 129 9.32 -12.24 1.61
CA LEU A 129 8.22 -13.22 1.66
C LEU A 129 7.26 -13.05 0.48
N VAL A 130 6.91 -11.81 0.14
CA VAL A 130 6.02 -11.49 -0.97
C VAL A 130 6.67 -11.79 -2.33
N LYS A 131 7.96 -11.49 -2.50
CA LYS A 131 8.70 -11.77 -3.75
C LYS A 131 8.73 -13.25 -4.12
N THR A 132 8.80 -14.11 -3.12
CA THR A 132 8.81 -15.58 -3.30
C THR A 132 7.42 -16.19 -3.41
N ASN A 133 6.36 -15.39 -3.22
CA ASN A 133 4.99 -15.88 -3.28
C ASN A 133 4.55 -16.07 -4.75
N PRO A 134 4.11 -17.28 -5.15
CA PRO A 134 3.70 -17.57 -6.54
C PRO A 134 2.59 -16.66 -7.08
N PHE A 135 1.79 -16.07 -6.18
CA PHE A 135 0.73 -15.12 -6.50
C PHE A 135 1.23 -13.85 -7.22
N PHE A 136 2.52 -13.51 -7.06
CA PHE A 136 3.14 -12.32 -7.68
C PHE A 136 4.22 -12.67 -8.72
N SER A 137 4.18 -13.89 -9.28
CA SER A 137 5.14 -14.34 -10.30
C SER A 137 5.13 -13.50 -11.59
N ASP A 138 4.05 -12.78 -11.86
CA ASP A 138 3.96 -11.83 -12.97
C ASP A 138 4.69 -10.50 -12.67
N ILE A 139 4.85 -10.14 -11.40
CA ILE A 139 5.59 -8.94 -10.96
C ILE A 139 7.07 -9.25 -10.80
N PHE A 140 7.38 -10.43 -10.25
CA PHE A 140 8.74 -10.91 -10.01
C PHE A 140 9.02 -12.10 -10.93
N PRO A 141 9.31 -11.86 -12.23
CA PRO A 141 9.64 -12.94 -13.11
C PRO A 141 10.90 -13.63 -12.59
N VAL A 142 10.82 -14.95 -12.39
CA VAL A 142 12.00 -15.75 -12.08
C VAL A 142 12.99 -15.54 -13.23
N SER A 143 14.15 -14.98 -12.93
CA SER A 143 15.25 -14.92 -13.88
C SER A 143 15.51 -16.36 -14.34
N LYS A 144 15.22 -16.64 -15.61
CA LYS A 144 15.67 -17.87 -16.25
C LYS A 144 17.20 -17.82 -16.27
N SER A 145 17.82 -18.45 -15.28
CA SER A 145 19.23 -18.80 -15.29
C SER A 145 19.53 -19.72 -16.46
#